data_AF-A0A3Q1J3B6-F1
#
_entry.id   AF-A0A3Q1J3B6-F1
#
_cell.length_a   1.000
_cell.length_b   1.000
_cell.length_c   1.000
_cell.angle_alpha   90.00
_cell.angle_beta   90.00
_cell.angle_gamma   90.00
#
_symmetry.space_group_name_H-M   'P 1'
#
loop_
_entity.id
_entity.type
_entity.pdbx_description
1 polymer ?
#
loop_
_entity_poly.entity_id
_entity_poly.type
_entity_poly.pdbx_seq_one_letter_code
_entity_poly.pdbx_strand_id
1 'polypeptide(L)'
;MRSKWGRGLKVHIVCWQGESATHTQLNSSMIHLKDGRFLKPQLRAFSVLVLHHAVVLLLLKHSCEGQTLTGTSQTIVTMVGDEITLPCQLEPATDAADLTVEWARRDLDPRFVYLRRDGVDLLLEQHPSYAKRTSLSTTKLKCGDVSLKLSNVELSDTGTYRCLVPKFGTESAVELTVGSVSSPEIQISKTSDGEIVLQCESKGWYPEPELLWLDAEGKNLSAGPTETVRGPDDLYTVSSRVTVEKRHSNNIICRVQQRTINQIRETQIHVADDLFMAPSSSTVRIIISLLVCLVAVLIAVLAFWKIKKTEKDQRESELPFSTMESQLLVEGGDRKHHLDMIRAKLEEEKQKAEGELKHVDHIIKTLTVQKKDLKKQREKLNSLLQDVNIKIVENKKKLEDGAFFYEEKKTEKREQTKDDLEKKNKELEEMLKNTETLLERTEGLINTMIERKGKLEKDREQITKQLKQTGRQRDEHQKKLELEQSEREEEKHELKTNESV
;
A
#
# COMPACT_ATOMS: atom_id res chain seq x y z
N MET A 1 -50.23 45.46 20.99
CA MET A 1 -51.30 44.55 20.50
C MET A 1 -50.84 43.12 20.73
N ARG A 2 -51.36 42.38 21.73
CA ARG A 2 -52.22 41.15 21.57
C ARG A 2 -51.91 40.39 20.26
N SER A 3 -51.53 39.11 20.22
CA SER A 3 -52.06 37.90 20.87
C SER A 3 -51.05 36.74 20.66
N LYS A 4 -50.65 35.90 21.64
CA LYS A 4 -51.33 34.79 22.37
C LYS A 4 -51.51 33.45 21.58
N TRP A 5 -50.72 32.45 22.04
CA TRP A 5 -50.88 30.98 22.09
C TRP A 5 -50.63 30.06 20.87
N GLY A 6 -49.67 29.15 21.06
CA GLY A 6 -49.61 27.80 20.50
C GLY A 6 -48.76 26.92 21.43
N ARG A 7 -49.40 25.96 22.11
CA ARG A 7 -48.85 25.14 23.22
C ARG A 7 -47.90 24.05 22.72
N GLY A 8 -46.83 23.83 23.48
CA GLY A 8 -45.98 22.65 23.39
C GLY A 8 -46.51 21.48 24.23
N LEU A 9 -46.20 20.27 23.78
CA LEU A 9 -46.26 19.05 24.58
C LEU A 9 -44.90 18.33 24.37
N LYS A 10 -44.03 18.41 25.39
CA LYS A 10 -42.86 17.56 25.57
C LYS A 10 -43.31 16.37 26.42
N VAL A 11 -43.18 15.15 25.91
CA VAL A 11 -43.35 13.93 26.70
C VAL A 11 -41.96 13.49 27.17
N HIS A 12 -41.73 13.59 28.48
CA HIS A 12 -40.63 12.94 29.18
C HIS A 12 -41.06 11.52 29.54
N ILE A 13 -40.27 10.53 29.11
CA ILE A 13 -40.36 9.14 29.55
C ILE A 13 -39.61 9.05 30.88
N VAL A 14 -40.29 8.60 31.93
CA VAL A 14 -39.70 8.26 33.23
C VAL A 14 -39.75 6.74 33.36
N CYS A 15 -38.57 6.13 33.48
CA CYS A 15 -38.39 4.74 33.92
C CYS A 15 -38.81 4.60 35.38
N TRP A 16 -39.52 3.52 35.71
CA TRP A 16 -39.63 3.04 37.08
C TRP A 16 -39.31 1.55 37.14
N GLN A 17 -38.42 1.22 38.06
CA GLN A 17 -37.81 -0.07 38.36
C GLN A 17 -38.41 -0.52 39.70
N GLY A 18 -38.74 -1.80 39.85
CA GLY A 18 -39.30 -2.32 41.10
C GLY A 18 -39.29 -3.84 41.16
N GLU A 19 -38.31 -4.38 41.88
CA GLU A 19 -38.16 -5.78 42.27
C GLU A 19 -38.97 -6.13 43.54
N SER A 20 -39.22 -7.43 43.66
CA SER A 20 -39.28 -8.26 44.89
C SER A 20 -40.48 -8.24 45.84
N ALA A 21 -41.17 -9.40 45.81
CA ALA A 21 -41.53 -10.31 46.91
C ALA A 21 -42.11 -9.76 48.22
N THR A 22 -43.30 -10.27 48.59
CA THR A 22 -43.54 -10.87 49.93
C THR A 22 -44.67 -11.89 49.95
N HIS A 23 -44.37 -12.96 50.66
CA HIS A 23 -45.18 -14.04 51.22
C HIS A 23 -46.46 -13.57 51.94
N THR A 24 -47.58 -14.27 51.76
CA THR A 24 -48.61 -14.37 52.81
C THR A 24 -49.14 -15.80 52.87
N GLN A 25 -49.11 -16.35 54.08
CA GLN A 25 -49.41 -17.73 54.44
C GLN A 25 -50.72 -17.77 55.25
N LEU A 26 -51.29 -18.98 55.39
CA LEU A 26 -52.35 -19.43 56.34
C LEU A 26 -53.79 -19.20 55.83
N ASN A 27 -54.74 -20.12 55.97
CA ASN A 27 -54.79 -21.39 56.69
C ASN A 27 -55.95 -22.25 56.14
N SER A 28 -55.78 -23.57 56.15
CA SER A 28 -56.86 -24.54 55.93
C SER A 28 -57.80 -24.61 57.14
N SER A 29 -59.11 -24.72 56.90
CA SER A 29 -60.06 -25.32 57.85
C SER A 29 -61.19 -25.99 57.06
N MET A 30 -61.39 -27.26 57.40
CA MET A 30 -62.22 -28.24 56.71
C MET A 30 -63.56 -28.36 57.44
N ILE A 31 -64.70 -28.21 56.76
CA ILE A 31 -66.02 -28.68 57.25
C ILE A 31 -66.77 -29.34 56.07
N HIS A 32 -66.84 -30.68 56.15
CA HIS A 32 -67.81 -31.58 55.50
C HIS A 32 -69.23 -31.23 56.00
N LEU A 33 -70.37 -31.38 55.31
CA LEU A 33 -70.85 -32.37 54.34
C LEU A 33 -72.24 -31.92 53.81
N LYS A 34 -72.59 -32.39 52.60
CA LYS A 34 -73.93 -32.83 52.13
C LYS A 34 -74.97 -31.85 51.53
N ASP A 35 -75.08 -32.00 50.20
CA ASP A 35 -76.28 -32.20 49.37
C ASP A 35 -77.49 -31.24 49.46
N GLY A 36 -77.83 -30.65 48.31
CA GLY A 36 -79.19 -30.13 48.09
C GLY A 36 -79.39 -29.11 46.97
N ARG A 37 -79.02 -29.47 45.74
CA ARG A 37 -79.36 -28.88 44.42
C ARG A 37 -80.35 -27.69 44.36
N PHE A 38 -79.96 -26.62 43.65
CA PHE A 38 -80.51 -26.21 42.34
C PHE A 38 -80.30 -24.70 42.10
N LEU A 39 -79.35 -24.34 41.23
CA LEU A 39 -79.44 -23.13 40.40
C LEU A 39 -78.57 -23.31 39.14
N LYS A 40 -79.29 -23.77 38.11
CA LYS A 40 -79.18 -23.38 36.70
C LYS A 40 -77.96 -23.84 35.86
N PRO A 41 -78.22 -24.63 34.79
CA PRO A 41 -77.29 -24.98 33.70
C PRO A 41 -76.74 -23.79 32.88
N GLN A 42 -77.05 -22.55 33.25
CA GLN A 42 -76.69 -21.36 32.48
C GLN A 42 -75.23 -20.95 32.68
N LEU A 43 -74.65 -21.14 33.88
CA LEU A 43 -73.25 -20.76 34.13
C LEU A 43 -72.23 -21.60 33.35
N ARG A 44 -72.55 -22.87 33.04
CA ARG A 44 -71.70 -23.70 32.17
C ARG A 44 -71.77 -23.26 30.72
N ALA A 45 -72.95 -22.91 30.21
CA ALA A 45 -73.11 -22.43 28.84
C ALA A 45 -72.39 -21.09 28.63
N PHE A 46 -72.53 -20.13 29.56
CA PHE A 46 -71.80 -18.86 29.51
C PHE A 46 -70.29 -19.04 29.68
N SER A 47 -69.84 -19.91 30.60
CA SER A 47 -68.42 -20.23 30.78
C SER A 47 -67.81 -20.86 29.51
N VAL A 48 -68.53 -21.79 28.87
CA VAL A 48 -68.09 -22.42 27.61
C VAL A 48 -68.12 -21.42 26.45
N LEU A 49 -69.11 -20.53 26.36
CA LEU A 49 -69.15 -19.49 25.32
C LEU A 49 -68.01 -18.48 25.49
N VAL A 50 -67.72 -18.08 26.73
CA VAL A 50 -66.62 -17.16 27.06
C VAL A 50 -65.27 -17.84 26.81
N LEU A 51 -65.11 -19.12 27.16
CA LEU A 51 -63.92 -19.91 26.82
C LEU A 51 -63.79 -20.08 25.31
N HIS A 52 -64.88 -20.33 24.58
CA HIS A 52 -64.87 -20.47 23.13
C HIS A 52 -64.55 -19.15 22.44
N HIS A 53 -65.08 -18.02 22.92
CA HIS A 53 -64.72 -16.69 22.42
C HIS A 53 -63.30 -16.29 22.82
N ALA A 54 -62.82 -16.66 24.01
CA ALA A 54 -61.44 -16.43 24.43
C ALA A 54 -60.44 -17.27 23.61
N VAL A 55 -60.76 -18.55 23.34
CA VAL A 55 -59.97 -19.43 22.46
C VAL A 55 -60.01 -18.94 21.03
N VAL A 56 -61.17 -18.52 20.51
CA VAL A 56 -61.28 -17.92 19.18
C VAL A 56 -60.52 -16.59 19.11
N LEU A 57 -60.55 -15.74 20.14
CA LEU A 57 -59.75 -14.51 20.22
C LEU A 57 -58.24 -14.80 20.37
N LEU A 58 -57.85 -15.88 21.05
CA LEU A 58 -56.46 -16.35 21.15
C LEU A 58 -55.96 -16.96 19.83
N LEU A 59 -56.84 -17.63 19.07
CA LEU A 59 -56.57 -18.17 17.74
C LEU A 59 -56.56 -17.06 16.68
N LEU A 60 -57.43 -16.05 16.79
CA LEU A 60 -57.42 -14.85 15.96
C LEU A 60 -56.22 -13.93 16.26
N LYS A 61 -55.72 -13.91 17.51
CA LYS A 61 -54.44 -13.27 17.84
C LYS A 61 -53.22 -13.99 17.23
N HIS A 62 -53.35 -15.28 16.88
CA HIS A 62 -52.29 -16.05 16.21
C HIS A 62 -52.34 -15.97 14.67
N SER A 63 -53.34 -15.29 14.09
CA SER A 63 -53.48 -15.17 12.63
C SER A 63 -53.22 -13.75 12.13
N CYS A 64 -52.08 -13.15 12.49
CA CYS A 64 -51.48 -12.04 11.75
C CYS A 64 -50.08 -11.67 12.28
N GLU A 65 -49.11 -12.58 12.21
CA GLU A 65 -47.72 -12.15 12.06
C GLU A 65 -47.44 -12.16 10.55
N GLY A 66 -47.60 -11.00 9.91
CA GLY A 66 -47.17 -10.82 8.52
C GLY A 66 -45.66 -10.98 8.42
N GLN A 67 -45.14 -11.52 7.32
CA GLN A 67 -43.69 -11.55 7.11
C GLN A 67 -43.15 -10.13 7.00
N THR A 68 -42.02 -9.86 7.64
CA THR A 68 -41.23 -8.63 7.53
C THR A 68 -39.86 -8.94 6.96
N LEU A 69 -39.16 -7.91 6.48
CA LEU A 69 -37.75 -8.01 6.10
C LEU A 69 -36.94 -7.21 7.10
N THR A 70 -35.89 -7.83 7.64
CA THR A 70 -34.92 -7.20 8.51
C THR A 70 -33.74 -6.75 7.66
N GLY A 71 -33.48 -5.45 7.62
CA GLY A 71 -32.26 -4.88 7.05
C GLY A 71 -31.38 -4.23 8.11
N THR A 72 -30.21 -3.75 7.68
CA THR A 72 -29.40 -2.87 8.52
C THR A 72 -30.01 -1.48 8.53
N SER A 73 -30.04 -0.83 9.69
CA SER A 73 -30.23 0.63 9.78
C SER A 73 -28.91 1.39 9.64
N GLN A 74 -27.78 0.69 9.62
CA GLN A 74 -26.43 1.26 9.58
C GLN A 74 -25.84 1.18 8.18
N THR A 75 -25.25 2.28 7.72
CA THR A 75 -24.49 2.36 6.47
C THR A 75 -23.32 1.37 6.48
N ILE A 76 -23.22 0.56 5.44
CA ILE A 76 -22.15 -0.41 5.25
C ILE A 76 -21.01 0.27 4.48
N VAL A 77 -19.78 0.09 4.96
CA VAL A 77 -18.56 0.67 4.35
C VAL A 77 -17.68 -0.46 3.81
N THR A 78 -17.17 -0.32 2.59
CA THR A 78 -16.26 -1.29 1.96
C THR A 78 -15.23 -0.60 1.08
N MET A 79 -14.15 -1.27 0.68
CA MET A 79 -13.18 -0.72 -0.27
C MET A 79 -13.42 -1.19 -1.70
N VAL A 80 -12.91 -0.42 -2.66
CA VAL A 80 -12.84 -0.83 -4.07
C VAL A 80 -12.08 -2.15 -4.20
N GLY A 81 -12.61 -3.07 -4.99
CA GLY A 81 -12.07 -4.41 -5.25
C GLY A 81 -12.51 -5.47 -4.24
N ASP A 82 -13.12 -5.09 -3.12
CA ASP A 82 -13.58 -6.03 -2.11
C ASP A 82 -14.78 -6.88 -2.58
N GLU A 83 -15.13 -7.86 -1.75
CA GLU A 83 -16.35 -8.65 -1.85
C GLU A 83 -17.18 -8.45 -0.58
N ILE A 84 -18.46 -8.07 -0.72
CA ILE A 84 -19.33 -7.73 0.40
C ILE A 84 -20.69 -8.44 0.32
N THR A 85 -21.37 -8.56 1.46
CA THR A 85 -22.75 -9.05 1.55
C THR A 85 -23.65 -7.96 2.13
N LEU A 86 -24.64 -7.53 1.35
CA LEU A 86 -25.72 -6.65 1.78
C LEU A 86 -26.81 -7.49 2.44
N PRO A 87 -27.06 -7.35 3.76
CA PRO A 87 -27.91 -8.27 4.47
C PRO A 87 -29.38 -7.96 4.26
N CYS A 88 -30.18 -9.00 4.12
CA CYS A 88 -31.63 -8.92 4.10
C CYS A 88 -32.21 -10.28 4.51
N GLN A 89 -33.03 -10.30 5.56
CA GLN A 89 -33.53 -11.53 6.16
C GLN A 89 -35.04 -11.48 6.29
N LEU A 90 -35.72 -12.58 5.97
CA LEU A 90 -37.15 -12.74 6.25
C LEU A 90 -37.39 -13.06 7.71
N GLU A 91 -38.33 -12.34 8.33
CA GLU A 91 -38.82 -12.59 9.68
C GLU A 91 -40.34 -12.82 9.67
N PRO A 92 -40.84 -13.97 10.14
CA PRO A 92 -40.07 -15.16 10.55
C PRO A 92 -39.36 -15.83 9.36
N ALA A 93 -38.25 -16.52 9.66
CA ALA A 93 -37.46 -17.25 8.68
C ALA A 93 -38.33 -18.26 7.92
N THR A 94 -38.41 -18.10 6.60
CA THR A 94 -39.25 -18.89 5.69
C THR A 94 -38.43 -19.28 4.46
N ASP A 95 -38.67 -20.47 3.88
CA ASP A 95 -37.99 -20.89 2.65
C ASP A 95 -38.29 -19.92 1.49
N ALA A 96 -37.22 -19.29 1.00
CA ALA A 96 -37.25 -18.33 -0.09
C ALA A 96 -36.65 -18.87 -1.41
N ALA A 97 -36.31 -20.16 -1.49
CA ALA A 97 -35.60 -20.73 -2.64
C ALA A 97 -36.38 -20.58 -3.96
N ASP A 98 -37.70 -20.81 -3.92
CA ASP A 98 -38.59 -20.72 -5.08
C ASP A 98 -39.33 -19.38 -5.14
N LEU A 99 -38.99 -18.41 -4.28
CA LEU A 99 -39.63 -17.10 -4.26
C LEU A 99 -38.98 -16.13 -5.24
N THR A 100 -39.75 -15.11 -5.63
CA THR A 100 -39.18 -13.94 -6.30
C THR A 100 -38.44 -13.08 -5.28
N VAL A 101 -37.17 -12.78 -5.56
CA VAL A 101 -36.33 -11.89 -4.76
C VAL A 101 -35.76 -10.81 -5.67
N GLU A 102 -36.01 -9.57 -5.30
CA GLU A 102 -35.59 -8.39 -6.05
C GLU A 102 -34.61 -7.58 -5.20
N TRP A 103 -33.43 -7.33 -5.75
CA TRP A 103 -32.54 -6.29 -5.28
C TRP A 103 -32.48 -5.18 -6.32
N ALA A 104 -32.83 -3.97 -5.91
CA ALA A 104 -32.96 -2.84 -6.82
C ALA A 104 -32.33 -1.56 -6.27
N ARG A 105 -31.91 -0.71 -7.20
CA ARG A 105 -31.43 0.66 -6.96
C ARG A 105 -32.30 1.63 -7.74
N ARG A 106 -32.77 2.69 -7.08
CA ARG A 106 -33.70 3.65 -7.70
C ARG A 106 -33.03 4.60 -8.69
N ASP A 107 -31.73 4.75 -8.57
CA ASP A 107 -30.88 5.63 -9.37
C ASP A 107 -30.33 4.95 -10.65
N LEU A 108 -30.67 3.68 -10.88
CA LEU A 108 -30.24 2.92 -12.05
C LEU A 108 -31.41 2.63 -13.01
N ASP A 109 -31.08 2.52 -14.30
CA ASP A 109 -31.98 2.03 -15.34
C ASP A 109 -31.22 1.06 -16.27
N PRO A 110 -31.55 -0.25 -16.29
CA PRO A 110 -32.55 -0.95 -15.47
C PRO A 110 -32.26 -0.89 -13.95
N ARG A 111 -33.31 -0.87 -13.13
CA ARG A 111 -33.17 -0.70 -11.66
C ARG A 111 -32.63 -1.94 -10.92
N PHE A 112 -32.72 -3.12 -11.52
CA PHE A 112 -32.43 -4.37 -10.82
C PHE A 112 -30.94 -4.63 -10.76
N VAL A 113 -30.36 -4.66 -9.57
CA VAL A 113 -28.97 -5.12 -9.38
C VAL A 113 -28.91 -6.64 -9.32
N TYR A 114 -29.97 -7.28 -8.80
CA TYR A 114 -30.16 -8.72 -8.85
C TYR A 114 -31.65 -9.06 -8.87
N LEU A 115 -31.99 -10.07 -9.66
CA LEU A 115 -33.36 -10.54 -9.80
C LEU A 115 -33.37 -12.06 -9.94
N ARG A 116 -34.16 -12.70 -9.09
CA ARG A 116 -34.50 -14.13 -9.16
C ARG A 116 -36.02 -14.29 -9.17
N ARG A 117 -36.54 -15.13 -10.06
CA ARG A 117 -37.96 -15.54 -10.11
C ARG A 117 -38.02 -17.06 -10.24
N ASP A 118 -38.88 -17.71 -9.45
CA ASP A 118 -39.13 -19.15 -9.48
C ASP A 118 -37.83 -19.99 -9.45
N GLY A 119 -36.87 -19.59 -8.59
CA GLY A 119 -35.58 -20.27 -8.45
C GLY A 119 -34.56 -19.99 -9.57
N VAL A 120 -34.90 -19.17 -10.57
CA VAL A 120 -34.03 -18.85 -11.71
C VAL A 120 -33.53 -17.40 -11.67
N ASP A 121 -32.23 -17.21 -11.89
CA ASP A 121 -31.58 -15.90 -11.95
C ASP A 121 -31.81 -15.25 -13.33
N LEU A 122 -32.43 -14.07 -13.34
CA LEU A 122 -32.80 -13.37 -14.56
C LEU A 122 -31.74 -12.36 -14.98
N LEU A 123 -30.60 -12.86 -15.48
CA LEU A 123 -29.44 -12.03 -15.83
C LEU A 123 -29.72 -10.95 -16.90
N LEU A 124 -30.69 -11.16 -17.79
CA LEU A 124 -31.03 -10.20 -18.86
C LEU A 124 -31.81 -8.98 -18.36
N GLU A 125 -32.49 -9.10 -17.21
CA GLU A 125 -33.24 -8.01 -16.58
C GLU A 125 -32.36 -7.24 -15.56
N GLN A 126 -31.15 -7.74 -15.27
CA GLN A 126 -30.20 -7.09 -14.38
C GLN A 126 -29.47 -5.95 -15.08
N HIS A 127 -29.14 -4.91 -14.31
CA HIS A 127 -28.33 -3.82 -14.77
C HIS A 127 -26.93 -4.33 -15.17
N PRO A 128 -26.41 -3.97 -16.36
CA PRO A 128 -25.18 -4.54 -16.90
C PRO A 128 -23.96 -4.46 -15.97
N SER A 129 -23.83 -3.38 -15.20
CA SER A 129 -22.72 -3.20 -14.24
C SER A 129 -22.73 -4.20 -13.07
N TYR A 130 -23.85 -4.88 -12.81
CA TYR A 130 -24.00 -5.85 -11.71
C TYR A 130 -24.00 -7.30 -12.20
N ALA A 131 -24.18 -7.50 -13.51
CA ALA A 131 -24.22 -8.82 -14.11
C ALA A 131 -22.96 -9.62 -13.76
N LYS A 132 -23.15 -10.84 -13.24
CA LYS A 132 -22.08 -11.76 -12.79
C LYS A 132 -21.26 -11.30 -11.58
N ARG A 133 -21.56 -10.12 -11.00
CA ARG A 133 -20.95 -9.64 -9.75
C ARG A 133 -21.85 -9.88 -8.54
N THR A 134 -23.14 -10.11 -8.77
CA THR A 134 -24.14 -10.32 -7.73
C THR A 134 -24.60 -11.77 -7.63
N SER A 135 -24.84 -12.27 -6.41
CA SER A 135 -25.40 -13.61 -6.17
C SER A 135 -26.13 -13.72 -4.82
N LEU A 136 -27.01 -14.72 -4.70
CA LEU A 136 -27.61 -15.15 -3.43
C LEU A 136 -27.13 -16.56 -3.06
N SER A 137 -27.03 -16.84 -1.75
CA SER A 137 -26.69 -18.18 -1.28
C SER A 137 -27.92 -19.10 -1.32
N THR A 138 -27.89 -20.11 -2.21
CA THR A 138 -28.98 -21.09 -2.34
C THR A 138 -29.23 -21.91 -1.06
N THR A 139 -28.19 -22.13 -0.25
CA THR A 139 -28.33 -22.84 1.03
C THR A 139 -29.02 -21.97 2.08
N LYS A 140 -28.70 -20.68 2.15
CA LYS A 140 -29.25 -19.78 3.16
C LYS A 140 -30.66 -19.27 2.82
N LEU A 141 -31.01 -19.24 1.54
CA LEU A 141 -32.36 -18.93 1.08
C LEU A 141 -33.43 -19.85 1.67
N LYS A 142 -33.11 -21.13 1.88
CA LYS A 142 -34.00 -22.09 2.54
C LYS A 142 -34.33 -21.71 3.99
N CYS A 143 -33.50 -20.86 4.59
CA CYS A 143 -33.67 -20.31 5.94
C CYS A 143 -34.13 -18.85 5.91
N GLY A 144 -34.61 -18.33 4.78
CA GLY A 144 -35.11 -16.97 4.62
C GLY A 144 -34.05 -15.88 4.51
N ASP A 145 -32.78 -16.24 4.36
CA ASP A 145 -31.70 -15.28 4.12
C ASP A 145 -31.64 -14.95 2.63
N VAL A 146 -32.04 -13.73 2.30
CA VAL A 146 -32.08 -13.17 0.94
C VAL A 146 -30.96 -12.13 0.74
N SER A 147 -29.88 -12.21 1.52
CA SER A 147 -28.75 -11.29 1.48
C SER A 147 -27.96 -11.35 0.17
N LEU A 148 -27.69 -10.18 -0.40
CA LEU A 148 -27.00 -10.04 -1.68
C LEU A 148 -25.49 -10.04 -1.50
N LYS A 149 -24.81 -10.99 -2.13
CA LYS A 149 -23.36 -10.97 -2.28
C LYS A 149 -22.98 -10.16 -3.52
N LEU A 150 -22.09 -9.17 -3.37
CA LEU A 150 -21.54 -8.31 -4.44
C LEU A 150 -20.01 -8.43 -4.45
N SER A 151 -19.43 -8.80 -5.60
CA SER A 151 -17.99 -8.97 -5.79
C SER A 151 -17.35 -7.88 -6.66
N ASN A 152 -16.04 -7.70 -6.50
CA ASN A 152 -15.23 -6.71 -7.22
C ASN A 152 -15.84 -5.31 -7.10
N VAL A 153 -16.08 -4.84 -5.87
CA VAL A 153 -16.82 -3.58 -5.62
C VAL A 153 -16.16 -2.38 -6.33
N GLU A 154 -16.96 -1.51 -6.92
CA GLU A 154 -16.55 -0.31 -7.64
C GLU A 154 -17.12 0.95 -6.95
N LEU A 155 -16.51 2.13 -7.17
CA LEU A 155 -17.01 3.37 -6.54
C LEU A 155 -18.47 3.69 -6.90
N SER A 156 -18.88 3.38 -8.14
CA SER A 156 -20.24 3.53 -8.64
C SER A 156 -21.26 2.64 -7.90
N ASP A 157 -20.81 1.65 -7.13
CA ASP A 157 -21.69 0.82 -6.31
C ASP A 157 -22.19 1.54 -5.06
N THR A 158 -21.63 2.70 -4.73
CA THR A 158 -22.16 3.55 -3.66
C THR A 158 -23.61 3.90 -3.94
N GLY A 159 -24.49 3.70 -2.95
CA GLY A 159 -25.90 4.01 -3.08
C GLY A 159 -26.81 3.24 -2.13
N THR A 160 -28.11 3.46 -2.28
CA THR A 160 -29.14 2.77 -1.50
C THR A 160 -29.72 1.60 -2.27
N TYR A 161 -29.51 0.41 -1.74
CA TYR A 161 -30.02 -0.86 -2.25
C TYR A 161 -31.33 -1.20 -1.56
N ARG A 162 -32.29 -1.71 -2.32
CA ARG A 162 -33.59 -2.17 -1.83
C ARG A 162 -33.74 -3.64 -2.05
N CYS A 163 -34.02 -4.36 -0.98
CA CYS A 163 -34.40 -5.77 -0.98
C CYS A 163 -35.93 -5.86 -0.89
N LEU A 164 -36.55 -6.57 -1.83
CA LEU A 164 -38.00 -6.77 -1.89
C LEU A 164 -38.30 -8.24 -2.18
N VAL A 165 -39.25 -8.80 -1.43
CA VAL A 165 -39.83 -10.12 -1.68
C VAL A 165 -41.32 -9.91 -1.99
N PRO A 166 -41.72 -9.83 -3.28
CA PRO A 166 -43.07 -9.39 -3.67
C PRO A 166 -44.21 -10.20 -3.06
N LYS A 167 -44.01 -11.51 -2.82
CA LYS A 167 -44.99 -12.39 -2.17
C LYS A 167 -45.49 -11.84 -0.83
N PHE A 168 -44.62 -11.15 -0.10
CA PHE A 168 -44.90 -10.62 1.23
C PHE A 168 -45.15 -9.11 1.24
N GLY A 169 -44.90 -8.43 0.12
CA GLY A 169 -45.08 -6.99 0.00
C GLY A 169 -44.19 -6.16 0.93
N THR A 170 -43.12 -6.75 1.47
CA THR A 170 -42.20 -6.11 2.39
C THR A 170 -40.90 -5.73 1.70
N GLU A 171 -40.41 -4.53 2.00
CA GLU A 171 -39.13 -4.02 1.51
C GLU A 171 -38.21 -3.67 2.68
N SER A 172 -36.90 -3.78 2.42
CA SER A 172 -35.85 -3.33 3.30
C SER A 172 -34.80 -2.57 2.49
N ALA A 173 -34.13 -1.60 3.11
CA ALA A 173 -33.13 -0.77 2.45
C ALA A 173 -31.78 -0.90 3.15
N VAL A 174 -30.70 -0.95 2.37
CA VAL A 174 -29.32 -1.00 2.83
C VAL A 174 -28.54 0.10 2.12
N GLU A 175 -27.83 0.92 2.88
CA GLU A 175 -26.97 1.96 2.33
C GLU A 175 -25.53 1.45 2.25
N LEU A 176 -24.91 1.54 1.08
CA LEU A 176 -23.52 1.16 0.83
C LEU A 176 -22.68 2.39 0.49
N THR A 177 -21.57 2.57 1.19
CA THR A 177 -20.54 3.57 0.91
C THR A 177 -19.25 2.88 0.53
N VAL A 178 -18.73 3.18 -0.66
CA VAL A 178 -17.48 2.61 -1.16
C VAL A 178 -16.33 3.60 -1.00
N GLY A 179 -15.24 3.13 -0.39
CA GLY A 179 -14.01 3.88 -0.21
C GLY A 179 -12.88 3.42 -1.14
N SER A 180 -11.95 4.32 -1.42
CA SER A 180 -10.67 4.04 -2.04
C SER A 180 -9.55 4.65 -1.19
N VAL A 181 -8.48 3.90 -0.96
CA VAL A 181 -7.35 4.29 -0.11
C VAL A 181 -6.04 3.87 -0.75
N SER A 182 -4.98 4.64 -0.50
CA SER A 182 -3.64 4.33 -0.98
C SER A 182 -2.57 4.71 0.05
N SER A 183 -1.33 4.34 -0.19
CA SER A 183 -0.22 4.70 0.70
C SER A 183 0.29 6.12 0.41
N PRO A 184 0.57 6.94 1.42
CA PRO A 184 1.26 8.21 1.24
C PRO A 184 2.76 8.02 0.97
N GLU A 185 3.36 8.97 0.25
CA GLU A 185 4.78 9.03 -0.04
C GLU A 185 5.35 10.37 0.44
N ILE A 186 6.54 10.35 1.07
CA ILE A 186 7.24 11.56 1.52
C ILE A 186 8.48 11.79 0.67
N GLN A 187 8.62 13.00 0.16
CA GLN A 187 9.81 13.51 -0.50
C GLN A 187 10.51 14.54 0.40
N ILE A 188 11.84 14.50 0.43
CA ILE A 188 12.66 15.44 1.18
C ILE A 188 13.39 16.39 0.22
N SER A 189 13.37 17.68 0.54
CA SER A 189 14.04 18.72 -0.23
C SER A 189 14.66 19.76 0.70
N LYS A 190 15.65 20.50 0.19
CA LYS A 190 16.32 21.58 0.92
C LYS A 190 16.17 22.89 0.12
N THR A 191 15.70 23.95 0.77
CA THR A 191 15.53 25.26 0.13
C THR A 191 16.87 25.98 -0.04
N SER A 192 16.88 27.04 -0.85
CA SER A 192 18.06 27.93 -1.00
C SER A 192 18.53 28.50 0.34
N ASP A 193 17.60 28.69 1.27
CA ASP A 193 17.85 29.28 2.58
C ASP A 193 18.32 28.24 3.61
N GLY A 194 18.47 26.98 3.16
CA GLY A 194 18.98 25.87 3.97
C GLY A 194 17.93 25.16 4.82
N GLU A 195 16.64 25.53 4.69
CA GLU A 195 15.53 24.89 5.39
C GLU A 195 15.21 23.51 4.77
N ILE A 196 14.87 22.55 5.63
CA ILE A 196 14.45 21.22 5.20
C ILE A 196 12.93 21.22 5.05
N VAL A 197 12.46 20.91 3.85
CA VAL A 197 11.03 20.83 3.51
C VAL A 197 10.68 19.40 3.15
N LEU A 198 9.72 18.84 3.88
CA LEU A 198 9.10 17.57 3.58
C LEU A 198 7.82 17.81 2.79
N GLN A 199 7.62 17.05 1.72
CA GLN A 199 6.40 17.04 0.93
C GLN A 199 5.80 15.65 0.95
N CYS A 200 4.58 15.54 1.47
CA CYS A 200 3.82 14.30 1.46
C CYS A 200 2.76 14.38 0.37
N GLU A 201 2.60 13.31 -0.40
CA GLU A 201 1.59 13.19 -1.45
C GLU A 201 0.96 11.79 -1.42
N SER A 202 -0.35 11.71 -1.65
CA SER A 202 -1.06 10.44 -1.79
C SER A 202 -2.21 10.55 -2.79
N LYS A 203 -2.37 9.54 -3.65
CA LYS A 203 -3.25 9.56 -4.82
C LYS A 203 -4.30 8.46 -4.77
N GLY A 204 -5.47 8.67 -5.36
CA GLY A 204 -6.45 7.60 -5.51
C GLY A 204 -7.39 7.44 -4.32
N TRP A 205 -7.68 8.52 -3.60
CA TRP A 205 -8.55 8.49 -2.43
C TRP A 205 -10.01 8.78 -2.78
N TYR A 206 -10.95 8.10 -2.14
CA TYR A 206 -12.37 8.45 -2.16
C TYR A 206 -13.08 7.95 -0.89
N PRO A 207 -13.91 8.73 -0.19
CA PRO A 207 -14.19 10.16 -0.40
C PRO A 207 -12.97 11.06 -0.10
N GLU A 208 -13.13 12.37 -0.13
CA GLU A 208 -12.04 13.33 0.12
C GLU A 208 -11.30 13.05 1.45
N PRO A 209 -9.96 12.91 1.43
CA PRO A 209 -9.17 12.64 2.63
C PRO A 209 -8.63 13.92 3.30
N GLU A 210 -8.26 13.80 4.57
CA GLU A 210 -7.46 14.79 5.32
C GLU A 210 -6.01 14.32 5.40
N LEU A 211 -5.05 15.24 5.24
CA LEU A 211 -3.62 14.99 5.45
C LEU A 211 -3.12 15.77 6.67
N LEU A 212 -2.47 15.06 7.60
CA LEU A 212 -1.92 15.57 8.84
C LEU A 212 -0.43 15.22 8.94
N TRP A 213 0.37 16.16 9.42
CA TRP A 213 1.76 15.94 9.81
C TRP A 213 1.85 15.73 11.32
N LEU A 214 2.52 14.69 11.75
CA LEU A 214 2.69 14.33 13.16
C LEU A 214 4.18 14.17 13.49
N ASP A 215 4.56 14.51 14.72
CA ASP A 215 5.84 14.12 15.30
C ASP A 215 5.84 12.64 15.75
N ALA A 216 6.96 12.16 16.29
CA ALA A 216 7.08 10.78 16.78
C ALA A 216 6.16 10.46 17.95
N GLU A 217 5.73 11.49 18.67
CA GLU A 217 4.79 11.41 19.79
C GLU A 217 3.33 11.44 19.33
N GLY A 218 3.08 11.61 18.03
CA GLY A 218 1.74 11.64 17.42
C GLY A 218 1.04 12.99 17.56
N LYS A 219 1.77 14.06 17.86
CA LYS A 219 1.25 15.43 17.96
C LYS A 219 1.38 16.17 16.62
N ASN A 220 0.36 16.97 16.32
CA ASN A 220 0.28 17.72 15.07
C ASN A 220 1.41 18.75 14.93
N LEU A 221 2.05 18.75 13.76
CA LEU A 221 3.00 19.77 13.33
C LEU A 221 2.28 20.92 12.63
N SER A 222 2.83 22.13 12.77
CA SER A 222 2.34 23.29 12.02
C SER A 222 2.87 23.19 10.59
N ALA A 223 1.98 22.91 9.64
CA ALA A 223 2.29 22.76 8.23
C ALA A 223 1.58 23.83 7.38
N GLY A 224 1.99 23.95 6.12
CA GLY A 224 1.28 24.77 5.13
C GLY A 224 -0.12 24.25 4.84
N PRO A 225 -0.93 24.99 4.06
CA PRO A 225 -2.23 24.53 3.63
C PRO A 225 -2.11 23.22 2.84
N THR A 226 -3.02 22.29 3.10
CA THR A 226 -3.13 21.05 2.32
C THR A 226 -3.75 21.36 0.96
N GLU A 227 -3.14 20.85 -0.09
CA GLU A 227 -3.64 20.92 -1.46
C GLU A 227 -4.34 19.60 -1.79
N THR A 228 -5.65 19.69 -2.05
CA THR A 228 -6.47 18.55 -2.46
C THR A 228 -7.01 18.79 -3.86
N VAL A 229 -6.73 17.88 -4.78
CA VAL A 229 -7.13 17.96 -6.19
C VAL A 229 -7.93 16.72 -6.56
N ARG A 230 -9.06 16.90 -7.25
CA ARG A 230 -9.87 15.81 -7.81
C ARG A 230 -9.43 15.53 -9.25
N GLY A 231 -9.02 14.29 -9.50
CA GLY A 231 -8.57 13.83 -10.81
C GLY A 231 -9.72 13.55 -11.78
N PRO A 232 -9.41 13.28 -13.06
CA PRO A 232 -10.41 12.88 -14.07
C PRO A 232 -11.03 11.50 -13.81
N ASP A 233 -10.38 10.68 -12.98
CA ASP A 233 -10.83 9.39 -12.47
C ASP A 233 -11.80 9.51 -11.28
N ASP A 234 -12.17 10.74 -10.92
CA ASP A 234 -13.02 11.08 -9.77
C ASP A 234 -12.39 10.81 -8.39
N LEU A 235 -11.09 10.49 -8.36
CA LEU A 235 -10.34 10.24 -7.15
C LEU A 235 -9.59 11.49 -6.68
N TYR A 236 -9.39 11.59 -5.36
CA TYR A 236 -8.66 12.67 -4.73
C TYR A 236 -7.16 12.36 -4.65
N THR A 237 -6.36 13.37 -4.98
CA THR A 237 -4.94 13.45 -4.67
C THR A 237 -4.77 14.53 -3.61
N VAL A 238 -4.14 14.19 -2.50
CA VAL A 238 -3.88 15.10 -1.39
C VAL A 238 -2.38 15.27 -1.21
N SER A 239 -1.95 16.51 -1.01
CA SER A 239 -0.55 16.82 -0.75
C SER A 239 -0.39 17.95 0.25
N SER A 240 0.70 17.92 1.00
CA SER A 240 1.01 18.97 1.97
C SER A 240 2.52 19.08 2.16
N ARG A 241 2.98 20.28 2.50
CA ARG A 241 4.38 20.59 2.75
C ARG A 241 4.56 21.06 4.20
N VAL A 242 5.62 20.60 4.85
CA VAL A 242 6.01 21.04 6.19
C VAL A 242 7.51 21.35 6.23
N THR A 243 7.86 22.48 6.83
CA THR A 243 9.25 22.84 7.12
C THR A 243 9.62 22.27 8.49
N VAL A 244 10.72 21.52 8.56
CA VAL A 244 11.15 20.85 9.80
C VAL A 244 12.29 21.62 10.43
N GLU A 245 12.12 21.98 11.70
CA GLU A 245 13.18 22.54 12.54
C GLU A 245 13.85 21.44 13.38
N LYS A 246 15.14 21.61 13.69
CA LYS A 246 16.02 20.63 14.38
C LYS A 246 15.56 20.20 15.81
N ARG A 247 14.43 20.65 16.33
CA ARG A 247 14.28 20.76 17.79
C ARG A 247 13.50 19.66 18.52
N HIS A 248 12.83 18.70 17.87
CA HIS A 248 11.86 17.87 18.63
C HIS A 248 11.78 16.38 18.29
N SER A 249 11.93 15.96 17.02
CA SER A 249 12.02 14.54 16.68
C SER A 249 12.57 14.39 15.27
N ASN A 250 13.47 13.44 15.07
CA ASN A 250 13.98 13.11 13.74
C ASN A 250 12.99 12.25 12.95
N ASN A 251 11.94 11.71 13.58
CA ASN A 251 10.92 10.91 12.91
C ASN A 251 9.65 11.74 12.70
N ILE A 252 9.26 11.91 11.45
CA ILE A 252 8.09 12.67 11.04
C ILE A 252 7.12 11.73 10.34
N ILE A 253 5.85 11.79 10.73
CA ILE A 253 4.80 10.93 10.21
C ILE A 253 3.86 11.77 9.35
N CYS A 254 3.60 11.31 8.13
CA CYS A 254 2.49 11.80 7.31
C CYS A 254 1.32 10.84 7.45
N ARG A 255 0.20 11.33 8.00
CA ARG A 255 -1.06 10.59 8.15
C ARG A 255 -2.07 11.12 7.14
N VAL A 256 -2.64 10.22 6.34
CA VAL A 256 -3.80 10.49 5.48
C VAL A 256 -5.00 9.73 6.04
N GLN A 257 -6.12 10.41 6.29
CA GLN A 257 -7.28 9.82 6.95
C GLN A 257 -8.62 10.26 6.32
N GLN A 258 -9.61 9.38 6.37
CA GLN A 258 -10.99 9.65 5.99
C GLN A 258 -11.89 9.36 7.18
N ARG A 259 -12.32 10.41 7.88
CA ARG A 259 -13.15 10.27 9.09
C ARG A 259 -14.51 9.64 8.80
N THR A 260 -15.09 9.94 7.64
CA THR A 260 -16.43 9.45 7.24
C THR A 260 -16.48 7.92 7.13
N ILE A 261 -15.37 7.29 6.74
CA ILE A 261 -15.27 5.83 6.59
C ILE A 261 -14.23 5.18 7.51
N ASN A 262 -13.75 5.93 8.52
CA ASN A 262 -12.77 5.51 9.52
C ASN A 262 -11.50 4.85 8.94
N GLN A 263 -10.99 5.37 7.81
CA GLN A 263 -9.78 4.87 7.18
C GLN A 263 -8.57 5.75 7.50
N ILE A 264 -7.43 5.12 7.72
CA ILE A 264 -6.16 5.78 8.04
C ILE A 264 -5.01 5.07 7.32
N ARG A 265 -4.10 5.85 6.74
CA ARG A 265 -2.83 5.39 6.14
C ARG A 265 -1.72 6.32 6.58
N GLU A 266 -0.56 5.75 6.92
CA GLU A 266 0.57 6.49 7.44
C GLU A 266 1.86 6.07 6.75
N THR A 267 2.77 7.02 6.64
CA THR A 267 4.16 6.77 6.25
C THR A 267 5.07 7.65 7.12
N GLN A 268 6.30 7.21 7.36
CA GLN A 268 7.23 7.89 8.24
C GLN A 268 8.57 8.11 7.55
N ILE A 269 9.24 9.21 7.92
CA ILE A 269 10.58 9.53 7.42
C ILE A 269 11.48 9.95 8.58
N HIS A 270 12.72 9.46 8.55
CA HIS A 270 13.77 9.90 9.45
C HIS A 270 14.63 11.00 8.79
N VAL A 271 14.65 12.18 9.38
CA VAL A 271 15.48 13.31 8.91
C VAL A 271 16.84 13.24 9.60
N ALA A 272 17.90 12.99 8.82
CA ALA A 272 19.26 12.88 9.34
C ALA A 272 19.82 14.25 9.79
N ASP A 273 20.57 14.26 10.89
CA ASP A 273 21.18 15.46 11.47
C ASP A 273 22.14 16.19 10.50
N ASP A 274 22.80 15.44 9.62
CA ASP A 274 23.74 15.95 8.61
C ASP A 274 23.08 16.94 7.64
N LEU A 275 21.77 16.82 7.40
CA LEU A 275 21.05 17.71 6.49
C LEU A 275 20.92 19.14 7.04
N PHE A 276 20.98 19.30 8.37
CA PHE A 276 20.96 20.60 9.05
C PHE A 276 22.34 21.27 9.11
N MET A 277 23.41 20.57 8.73
CA MET A 277 24.76 21.16 8.68
C MET A 277 24.86 22.09 7.46
N ALA A 278 24.83 23.40 7.70
CA ALA A 278 25.33 24.36 6.71
C ALA A 278 26.86 24.25 6.64
N PRO A 279 27.49 24.42 5.45
CA PRO A 279 28.94 24.55 5.39
C PRO A 279 29.35 25.75 6.25
N SER A 280 30.05 25.47 7.34
CA SER A 280 30.41 26.51 8.31
C SER A 280 31.29 27.55 7.62
N SER A 281 30.88 28.82 7.68
CA SER A 281 31.66 29.98 7.19
C SER A 281 33.08 30.00 7.78
N SER A 282 33.28 29.38 8.95
CA SER A 282 34.60 29.16 9.55
C SER A 282 35.51 28.28 8.70
N THR A 283 35.00 27.23 8.03
CA THR A 283 35.83 26.37 7.17
C THR A 283 36.36 27.11 5.96
N VAL A 284 35.52 27.94 5.33
CA VAL A 284 35.94 28.81 4.22
C VAL A 284 36.97 29.85 4.70
N ARG A 285 36.76 30.45 5.88
CA ARG A 285 37.73 31.39 6.49
C ARG A 285 39.05 30.71 6.83
N ILE A 286 39.05 29.46 7.31
CA ILE A 286 40.25 28.67 7.60
C ILE A 286 41.01 28.36 6.31
N ILE A 287 40.32 27.95 5.24
CA ILE A 287 40.95 27.67 3.93
C ILE A 287 41.58 28.94 3.35
N ILE A 288 40.89 30.08 3.42
CA ILE A 288 41.44 31.37 2.97
C ILE A 288 42.65 31.76 3.83
N SER A 289 42.58 31.59 5.15
CA SER A 289 43.69 31.87 6.06
C SER A 289 44.92 30.99 5.75
N LEU A 290 44.72 29.69 5.52
CA LEU A 290 45.79 28.76 5.13
C LEU A 290 46.42 29.12 3.79
N LEU A 291 45.62 29.54 2.80
CA LEU A 291 46.12 30.01 1.51
C LEU A 291 46.97 31.28 1.65
N VAL A 292 46.53 32.24 2.48
CA VAL A 292 47.30 33.46 2.77
C VAL A 292 48.61 33.11 3.47
N CYS A 293 48.60 32.20 4.44
CA CYS A 293 49.81 31.72 5.11
C CYS A 293 50.78 31.04 4.13
N LEU A 294 50.30 30.19 3.23
CA LEU A 294 51.14 29.54 2.22
C LEU A 294 51.79 30.56 1.27
N VAL A 295 51.04 31.57 0.84
CA VAL A 295 51.58 32.66 0.00
C VAL A 295 52.63 33.47 0.77
N ALA A 296 52.40 33.77 2.05
CA ALA A 296 53.38 34.48 2.89
C ALA A 296 54.68 33.67 3.07
N VAL A 297 54.58 32.36 3.27
CA VAL A 297 55.74 31.46 3.35
C VAL A 297 56.50 31.43 2.01
N LEU A 298 55.79 31.35 0.89
CA LEU A 298 56.44 31.41 -0.44
C LEU A 298 57.18 32.73 -0.66
N ILE A 299 56.61 33.87 -0.26
CA ILE A 299 57.27 35.18 -0.33
C ILE A 299 58.51 35.21 0.58
N ALA A 300 58.43 34.69 1.80
CA ALA A 300 59.56 34.62 2.72
C ALA A 300 60.69 33.74 2.19
N VAL A 301 60.36 32.59 1.59
CA VAL A 301 61.35 31.71 0.94
C VAL A 301 62.02 32.41 -0.24
N LEU A 302 61.26 33.11 -1.09
CA LEU A 302 61.83 33.87 -2.21
C LEU A 302 62.72 35.03 -1.74
N ALA A 303 62.35 35.71 -0.66
CA ALA A 303 63.17 36.75 -0.03
C ALA A 303 64.46 36.16 0.56
N PHE A 304 64.36 35.02 1.26
CA PHE A 304 65.52 34.30 1.81
C PHE A 304 66.45 33.80 0.70
N TRP A 305 65.91 33.31 -0.42
CA TRP A 305 66.70 32.90 -1.57
C TRP A 305 67.39 34.08 -2.25
N LYS A 306 66.77 35.27 -2.28
CA LYS A 306 67.44 36.50 -2.74
C LYS A 306 68.56 36.93 -1.80
N ILE A 307 68.36 36.86 -0.48
CA ILE A 307 69.39 37.20 0.51
C ILE A 307 70.57 36.23 0.38
N LYS A 308 70.31 34.92 0.32
CA LYS A 308 71.34 33.88 0.16
C LYS A 308 72.07 33.92 -1.20
N LYS A 309 71.45 34.50 -2.24
CA LYS A 309 72.11 34.75 -3.54
C LYS A 309 73.06 35.95 -3.50
N THR A 310 72.97 36.81 -2.47
CA THR A 310 73.82 38.00 -2.31
C THR A 310 75.02 37.74 -1.37
N GLU A 311 75.12 36.54 -0.78
CA GLU A 311 76.09 36.17 0.25
C GLU A 311 77.03 35.03 -0.18
N LYS A 312 77.20 34.84 -1.50
CA LYS A 312 78.09 33.82 -2.08
C LYS A 312 79.32 34.42 -2.78
N ASP A 313 79.78 35.57 -2.30
CA ASP A 313 81.05 36.23 -2.63
C ASP A 313 81.73 36.75 -1.33
N GLN A 314 82.05 35.87 -0.37
CA GLN A 314 83.15 36.10 0.60
C GLN A 314 83.45 34.87 1.48
N ARG A 315 84.62 34.28 1.20
CA ARG A 315 85.63 33.61 2.05
C ARG A 315 85.25 32.70 3.24
N GLU A 316 85.83 31.50 3.14
CA GLU A 316 86.48 30.69 4.18
C GLU A 316 86.86 31.42 5.49
N SER A 317 86.51 30.83 6.65
CA SER A 317 87.46 30.25 7.63
C SER A 317 86.76 29.88 8.95
N GLU A 318 87.11 28.70 9.47
CA GLU A 318 87.15 28.29 10.89
C GLU A 318 85.88 27.81 11.65
N LEU A 319 86.01 26.56 12.12
CA LEU A 319 85.28 25.84 13.19
C LEU A 319 85.75 26.37 14.57
N PRO A 320 85.00 26.25 15.70
CA PRO A 320 84.78 24.94 16.33
C PRO A 320 83.48 24.72 17.15
N PHE A 321 83.06 23.44 17.21
CA PHE A 321 82.61 22.65 18.38
C PHE A 321 81.39 23.07 19.27
N SER A 322 80.28 22.29 19.24
CA SER A 322 79.80 21.46 20.37
C SER A 322 78.47 20.73 20.07
N THR A 323 78.47 19.41 20.25
CA THR A 323 77.47 18.55 20.93
C THR A 323 75.99 18.96 20.93
N MET A 324 75.11 18.17 20.29
CA MET A 324 74.35 17.09 20.96
C MET A 324 73.23 16.54 20.06
N GLU A 325 73.18 15.21 20.08
CA GLU A 325 72.28 14.25 19.45
C GLU A 325 70.78 14.57 19.43
N SER A 326 70.12 14.12 18.36
CA SER A 326 69.11 13.05 18.39
C SER A 326 67.92 13.35 17.47
N GLN A 327 67.87 12.67 16.33
CA GLN A 327 66.67 12.09 15.70
C GLN A 327 67.02 11.49 14.34
N LEU A 328 67.78 10.38 14.42
CA LEU A 328 67.71 9.32 13.43
C LEU A 328 66.56 8.40 13.86
N LEU A 329 65.73 7.92 12.92
CA LEU A 329 64.75 6.83 13.03
C LEU A 329 63.25 7.15 13.29
N VAL A 330 62.57 8.05 12.56
CA VAL A 330 61.08 7.96 12.45
C VAL A 330 60.52 8.54 11.14
N GLU A 331 60.78 7.94 9.97
CA GLU A 331 59.98 8.23 8.75
C GLU A 331 59.55 7.00 7.94
N GLY A 332 60.06 5.80 8.26
CA GLY A 332 59.72 4.56 7.54
C GLY A 332 58.36 3.93 7.90
N GLY A 333 57.83 4.20 9.10
CA GLY A 333 56.60 3.59 9.58
C GLY A 333 55.32 4.17 8.96
N ASP A 334 55.32 5.47 8.66
CA ASP A 334 54.11 6.20 8.27
C ASP A 334 53.65 5.86 6.84
N ARG A 335 54.60 5.72 5.90
CA ARG A 335 54.29 5.43 4.49
C ARG A 335 53.80 3.99 4.27
N LYS A 336 54.35 3.00 4.99
CA LYS A 336 53.85 1.61 4.95
C LYS A 336 52.42 1.53 5.50
N HIS A 337 52.18 2.15 6.65
CA HIS A 337 50.85 2.22 7.26
C HIS A 337 49.83 2.91 6.34
N HIS A 338 50.25 4.00 5.67
CA HIS A 338 49.42 4.70 4.68
C HIS A 338 49.03 3.80 3.48
N LEU A 339 49.97 3.03 2.93
CA LEU A 339 49.72 2.09 1.84
C LEU A 339 48.81 0.93 2.27
N ASP A 340 48.93 0.46 3.52
CA ASP A 340 48.05 -0.57 4.09
C ASP A 340 46.62 -0.06 4.27
N MET A 341 46.46 1.18 4.72
CA MET A 341 45.15 1.85 4.81
C MET A 341 44.50 2.01 3.42
N ILE A 342 45.25 2.44 2.40
CA ILE A 342 44.72 2.54 1.02
C ILE A 342 44.30 1.17 0.51
N ARG A 343 45.12 0.14 0.76
CA ARG A 343 44.80 -1.24 0.35
C ARG A 343 43.53 -1.77 1.00
N ALA A 344 43.34 -1.51 2.30
CA ALA A 344 42.13 -1.91 3.02
C ALA A 344 40.86 -1.27 2.41
N LYS A 345 40.91 0.03 2.11
CA LYS A 345 39.80 0.75 1.45
C LYS A 345 39.49 0.19 0.06
N LEU A 346 40.53 -0.07 -0.75
CA LEU A 346 40.35 -0.66 -2.07
C LEU A 346 39.77 -2.08 -2.02
N GLU A 347 40.12 -2.87 -0.99
CA GLU A 347 39.55 -4.22 -0.83
C GLU A 347 38.07 -4.16 -0.40
N GLU A 348 37.69 -3.18 0.43
CA GLU A 348 36.29 -2.91 0.78
C GLU A 348 35.47 -2.48 -0.44
N GLU A 349 35.99 -1.55 -1.25
CA GLU A 349 35.35 -1.12 -2.50
C GLU A 349 35.20 -2.28 -3.50
N LYS A 350 36.20 -3.16 -3.58
CA LYS A 350 36.15 -4.37 -4.41
C LYS A 350 35.07 -5.34 -3.93
N GLN A 351 34.97 -5.60 -2.63
CA GLN A 351 33.93 -6.46 -2.07
C GLN A 351 32.53 -5.90 -2.32
N LYS A 352 32.37 -4.58 -2.18
CA LYS A 352 31.11 -3.89 -2.51
C LYS A 352 30.74 -4.07 -3.98
N ALA A 353 31.69 -3.84 -4.90
CA ALA A 353 31.48 -4.02 -6.33
C ALA A 353 31.15 -5.48 -6.70
N GLU A 354 31.78 -6.46 -6.05
CA GLU A 354 31.46 -7.89 -6.23
C GLU A 354 30.06 -8.25 -5.72
N GLY A 355 29.62 -7.66 -4.62
CA GLY A 355 28.25 -7.79 -4.10
C GLY A 355 27.20 -7.24 -5.06
N GLU A 356 27.42 -6.02 -5.56
CA GLU A 356 26.55 -5.40 -6.56
C GLU A 356 26.51 -6.20 -7.86
N LEU A 357 27.65 -6.72 -8.31
CA LEU A 357 27.75 -7.53 -9.53
C LEU A 357 26.94 -8.83 -9.41
N LYS A 358 27.00 -9.53 -8.27
CA LYS A 358 26.20 -10.73 -8.00
C LYS A 358 24.70 -10.41 -8.00
N HIS A 359 24.31 -9.26 -7.42
CA HIS A 359 22.93 -8.83 -7.40
C HIS A 359 22.39 -8.52 -8.81
N VAL A 360 23.16 -7.79 -9.61
CA VAL A 360 22.80 -7.50 -11.02
C VAL A 360 22.70 -8.78 -11.84
N ASP A 361 23.62 -9.74 -11.67
CA ASP A 361 23.57 -11.02 -12.37
C ASP A 361 22.30 -11.83 -12.02
N HIS A 362 21.92 -11.83 -10.74
CA HIS A 362 20.67 -12.44 -10.29
C HIS A 362 19.43 -11.79 -10.95
N ILE A 363 19.38 -10.45 -11.00
CA ILE A 363 18.29 -9.71 -11.67
C ILE A 363 18.21 -10.09 -13.14
N ILE A 364 19.33 -10.08 -13.87
CA ILE A 364 19.38 -10.44 -15.30
C ILE A 364 18.84 -11.86 -15.49
N LYS A 365 19.24 -12.81 -14.64
CA LYS A 365 18.74 -14.19 -14.70
C LYS A 365 17.22 -14.26 -14.51
N THR A 366 16.69 -13.57 -13.50
CA THR A 366 15.24 -13.52 -13.21
C THR A 366 14.45 -12.90 -14.38
N LEU A 367 14.90 -11.76 -14.91
CA LEU A 367 14.27 -11.11 -16.06
C LEU A 367 14.31 -11.99 -17.31
N THR A 368 15.41 -12.75 -17.51
CA THR A 368 15.54 -13.66 -18.65
C THR A 368 14.53 -14.82 -18.57
N VAL A 369 14.27 -15.33 -17.36
CA VAL A 369 13.22 -16.34 -17.13
C VAL A 369 11.84 -15.75 -17.43
N GLN A 370 11.54 -14.56 -16.90
CA GLN A 370 10.26 -13.87 -17.17
C GLN A 370 10.04 -13.63 -18.67
N LYS A 371 11.08 -13.19 -19.41
CA LYS A 371 11.03 -13.03 -20.86
C LYS A 371 10.68 -14.34 -21.57
N LYS A 372 11.22 -15.47 -21.11
CA LYS A 372 10.93 -16.79 -21.68
C LYS A 372 9.47 -17.19 -21.46
N ASP A 373 8.95 -16.95 -20.26
CA ASP A 373 7.55 -17.26 -19.94
C ASP A 373 6.57 -16.39 -20.73
N LEU A 374 6.86 -15.09 -20.86
CA LEU A 374 6.08 -14.18 -21.70
C LEU A 374 6.10 -14.60 -23.18
N LYS A 375 7.25 -15.06 -23.71
CA LYS A 375 7.32 -15.61 -25.08
C LYS A 375 6.41 -16.82 -25.26
N LYS A 376 6.37 -17.72 -24.28
CA LYS A 376 5.49 -18.90 -24.29
C LYS A 376 4.01 -18.50 -24.22
N GLN A 377 3.68 -17.49 -23.42
CA GLN A 377 2.31 -16.93 -23.37
C GLN A 377 1.90 -16.34 -24.72
N ARG A 378 2.76 -15.54 -25.34
CA ARG A 378 2.55 -14.98 -26.68
C ARG A 378 2.29 -16.07 -27.74
N GLU A 379 3.08 -17.14 -27.74
CA GLU A 379 2.88 -18.28 -28.67
C GLU A 379 1.53 -18.97 -28.46
N LYS A 380 1.14 -19.21 -27.20
CA LYS A 380 -0.17 -19.77 -26.86
C LYS A 380 -1.31 -18.86 -27.33
N LEU A 381 -1.14 -17.56 -27.16
CA LEU A 381 -2.13 -16.56 -27.55
C LEU A 381 -2.28 -16.46 -29.07
N ASN A 382 -1.17 -16.49 -29.81
CA ASN A 382 -1.19 -16.57 -31.28
C ASN A 382 -1.89 -17.83 -31.79
N SER A 383 -1.66 -18.99 -31.15
CA SER A 383 -2.36 -20.23 -31.50
C SER A 383 -3.87 -20.12 -31.24
N LEU A 384 -4.28 -19.56 -30.10
CA LEU A 384 -5.70 -19.32 -29.80
C LEU A 384 -6.35 -18.35 -30.79
N LEU A 385 -5.63 -17.30 -31.18
CA LEU A 385 -6.09 -16.31 -32.15
C LEU A 385 -6.30 -16.94 -33.54
N GLN A 386 -5.39 -17.82 -33.97
CA GLN A 386 -5.55 -18.58 -35.21
C GLN A 386 -6.79 -19.48 -35.16
N ASP A 387 -7.00 -20.22 -34.07
CA ASP A 387 -8.17 -21.09 -33.89
C ASP A 387 -9.50 -20.30 -33.93
N VAL A 388 -9.54 -19.12 -33.32
CA VAL A 388 -10.73 -18.25 -33.36
C VAL A 388 -10.97 -17.71 -34.77
N ASN A 389 -9.94 -17.26 -35.46
CA ASN A 389 -10.04 -16.79 -36.84
C ASN A 389 -10.55 -17.88 -37.80
N ILE A 390 -10.11 -19.13 -37.64
CA ILE A 390 -10.63 -20.27 -38.40
C ILE A 390 -12.15 -20.43 -38.15
N LYS A 391 -12.58 -20.41 -36.88
CA LYS A 391 -14.00 -20.53 -36.51
C LYS A 391 -14.86 -19.38 -37.07
N ILE A 392 -14.34 -18.16 -37.11
CA ILE A 392 -15.02 -17.00 -37.72
C ILE A 392 -15.26 -17.27 -39.21
N VAL A 393 -14.23 -17.71 -39.94
CA VAL A 393 -14.33 -18.02 -41.38
C VAL A 393 -15.32 -19.16 -41.63
N GLU A 394 -15.26 -20.24 -40.85
CA GLU A 394 -16.20 -21.36 -40.97
C GLU A 394 -17.64 -20.94 -40.70
N ASN A 395 -17.88 -20.11 -39.68
CA ASN A 395 -19.21 -19.63 -39.34
C ASN A 395 -19.76 -18.70 -40.42
N LYS A 396 -18.90 -17.84 -40.98
CA LYS A 396 -19.24 -16.96 -42.12
C LYS A 396 -19.65 -17.77 -43.35
N LYS A 397 -18.88 -18.80 -43.72
CA LYS A 397 -19.22 -19.69 -44.85
C LYS A 397 -20.55 -20.40 -44.62
N LYS A 398 -20.82 -20.88 -43.40
CA LYS A 398 -22.10 -21.52 -43.05
C LYS A 398 -23.29 -20.55 -43.12
N LEU A 399 -23.10 -19.26 -42.83
CA LEU A 399 -24.12 -18.22 -43.01
C LEU A 399 -24.40 -17.98 -44.51
N GLU A 400 -23.35 -17.94 -45.34
CA GLU A 400 -23.47 -17.81 -46.80
C GLU A 400 -24.17 -19.03 -47.44
N ASP A 401 -23.80 -20.25 -47.06
CA ASP A 401 -24.41 -21.50 -47.54
C ASP A 401 -25.84 -21.71 -46.99
N GLY A 402 -26.14 -21.17 -45.81
CA GLY A 402 -27.43 -21.30 -45.11
C GLY A 402 -28.54 -20.40 -45.65
N ALA A 403 -28.20 -19.36 -46.42
CA ALA A 403 -29.15 -18.45 -47.03
C ALA A 403 -30.05 -19.11 -48.10
N PHE A 404 -29.80 -20.39 -48.44
CA PHE A 404 -30.53 -21.16 -49.46
C PHE A 404 -31.72 -21.99 -48.91
N PHE A 405 -31.89 -22.15 -47.59
CA PHE A 405 -33.03 -22.87 -46.99
C PHE A 405 -33.57 -22.17 -45.73
N TYR A 406 -34.87 -21.86 -45.71
CA TYR A 406 -35.57 -21.11 -44.66
C TYR A 406 -35.60 -21.84 -43.30
N GLU A 407 -34.65 -21.54 -42.41
CA GLU A 407 -34.77 -21.77 -40.95
C GLU A 407 -34.27 -20.54 -40.17
N GLU A 408 -35.16 -19.58 -39.91
CA GLU A 408 -34.89 -18.28 -39.25
C GLU A 408 -34.14 -18.43 -37.90
N LYS A 409 -34.55 -19.41 -37.07
CA LYS A 409 -33.98 -19.69 -35.73
C LYS A 409 -32.53 -20.19 -35.76
N LYS A 410 -32.11 -20.81 -36.87
CA LYS A 410 -30.75 -21.34 -37.05
C LYS A 410 -29.78 -20.25 -37.48
N THR A 411 -30.27 -19.26 -38.21
CA THR A 411 -29.54 -18.08 -38.67
C THR A 411 -29.26 -17.16 -37.48
N GLU A 412 -30.26 -16.88 -36.65
CA GLU A 412 -30.12 -16.04 -35.45
C GLU A 412 -29.05 -16.58 -34.46
N LYS A 413 -29.04 -17.91 -34.23
CA LYS A 413 -28.01 -18.56 -33.40
C LYS A 413 -26.61 -18.46 -34.00
N ARG A 414 -26.48 -18.46 -35.33
CA ARG A 414 -25.19 -18.32 -36.05
C ARG A 414 -24.70 -16.87 -36.04
N GLU A 415 -25.60 -15.90 -36.13
CA GLU A 415 -25.33 -14.47 -35.94
C GLU A 415 -24.77 -14.22 -34.53
N GLN A 416 -25.43 -14.73 -33.49
CA GLN A 416 -24.95 -14.61 -32.11
C GLN A 416 -23.57 -15.26 -31.90
N THR A 417 -23.34 -16.42 -32.52
CA THR A 417 -22.03 -17.10 -32.47
C THR A 417 -20.93 -16.28 -33.16
N LYS A 418 -21.26 -15.54 -34.22
CA LYS A 418 -20.32 -14.64 -34.92
C LYS A 418 -19.93 -13.48 -34.00
N ASP A 419 -20.89 -12.82 -33.37
CA ASP A 419 -20.64 -11.69 -32.47
C ASP A 419 -19.79 -12.12 -31.26
N ASP A 420 -20.07 -13.30 -30.68
CA ASP A 420 -19.28 -13.89 -29.60
C ASP A 420 -17.83 -14.18 -30.02
N LEU A 421 -17.62 -14.69 -31.24
CA LEU A 421 -16.29 -14.98 -31.77
C LEU A 421 -15.53 -13.70 -32.11
N GLU A 422 -16.17 -12.69 -32.69
CA GLU A 422 -15.57 -11.38 -32.96
C GLU A 422 -15.16 -10.67 -31.67
N LYS A 423 -15.99 -10.75 -30.63
CA LYS A 423 -15.65 -10.23 -29.30
C LYS A 423 -14.43 -10.95 -28.71
N LYS A 424 -14.42 -12.29 -28.72
CA LYS A 424 -13.25 -13.07 -28.26
C LYS A 424 -11.99 -12.77 -29.06
N ASN A 425 -12.11 -12.54 -30.38
CA ASN A 425 -10.97 -12.18 -31.21
C ASN A 425 -10.36 -10.84 -30.77
N LYS A 426 -11.19 -9.81 -30.54
CA LYS A 426 -10.73 -8.51 -30.03
C LYS A 426 -10.05 -8.62 -28.65
N GLU A 427 -10.62 -9.40 -27.73
CA GLU A 427 -10.02 -9.64 -26.40
C GLU A 427 -8.65 -10.33 -26.51
N LEU A 428 -8.50 -11.31 -27.40
CA LEU A 428 -7.23 -12.00 -27.64
C LEU A 428 -6.19 -11.08 -28.30
N GLU A 429 -6.59 -10.23 -29.25
CA GLU A 429 -5.72 -9.22 -29.88
C GLU A 429 -5.21 -8.20 -28.86
N GLU A 430 -6.07 -7.74 -27.95
CA GLU A 430 -5.67 -6.82 -26.88
C GLU A 430 -4.68 -7.46 -25.90
N MET A 431 -4.95 -8.69 -25.46
CA MET A 431 -4.01 -9.45 -24.63
C MET A 431 -2.66 -9.66 -25.33
N LEU A 432 -2.67 -9.83 -26.66
CA LEU A 432 -1.44 -10.06 -27.44
C LEU A 432 -0.61 -8.78 -27.48
N LYS A 433 -1.23 -7.65 -27.78
CA LYS A 433 -0.61 -6.34 -27.75
C LYS A 433 0.00 -6.01 -26.38
N ASN A 434 -0.73 -6.31 -25.30
CA ASN A 434 -0.24 -6.11 -23.93
C ASN A 434 0.97 -7.01 -23.63
N THR A 435 0.94 -8.27 -24.07
CA THR A 435 2.05 -9.23 -23.91
C THR A 435 3.29 -8.80 -24.69
N GLU A 436 3.13 -8.29 -25.92
CA GLU A 436 4.22 -7.74 -26.73
C GLU A 436 4.85 -6.51 -26.07
N THR A 437 4.02 -5.59 -25.57
CA THR A 437 4.49 -4.40 -24.83
C THR A 437 5.30 -4.80 -23.58
N LEU A 438 4.86 -5.82 -22.84
CA LEU A 438 5.60 -6.34 -21.68
C LEU A 438 6.92 -7.01 -22.07
N LEU A 439 6.95 -7.74 -23.20
CA LEU A 439 8.18 -8.33 -23.75
C LEU A 439 9.20 -7.26 -24.10
N GLU A 440 8.79 -6.20 -24.79
CA GLU A 440 9.65 -5.07 -25.15
C GLU A 440 10.22 -4.36 -23.91
N ARG A 441 9.37 -4.07 -22.91
CA ARG A 441 9.82 -3.47 -21.64
C ARG A 441 10.82 -4.37 -20.90
N THR A 442 10.54 -5.67 -20.84
CA THR A 442 11.43 -6.65 -20.18
C THR A 442 12.78 -6.73 -20.89
N GLU A 443 12.79 -6.70 -22.22
CA GLU A 443 14.01 -6.66 -23.03
C GLU A 443 14.82 -5.38 -22.82
N GLY A 444 14.15 -4.23 -22.75
CA GLY A 444 14.78 -2.95 -22.39
C GLY A 444 15.46 -3.01 -21.02
N LEU A 445 14.78 -3.54 -19.99
CA LEU A 445 15.34 -3.69 -18.65
C LEU A 445 16.56 -4.63 -18.63
N ILE A 446 16.51 -5.75 -19.36
CA ILE A 446 17.64 -6.68 -19.47
C ILE A 446 18.86 -5.96 -20.06
N ASN A 447 18.68 -5.19 -21.14
CA ASN A 447 19.76 -4.46 -21.80
C ASN A 447 20.41 -3.43 -20.85
N THR A 448 19.59 -2.66 -20.11
CA THR A 448 20.08 -1.70 -19.11
C THR A 448 20.87 -2.40 -17.99
N MET A 449 20.43 -3.58 -17.55
CA MET A 449 21.15 -4.35 -16.52
C MET A 449 22.46 -4.94 -17.06
N ILE A 450 22.50 -5.38 -18.32
CA ILE A 450 23.74 -5.83 -18.99
C ILE A 450 24.75 -4.68 -19.09
N GLU A 451 24.31 -3.49 -19.47
CA GLU A 451 25.16 -2.30 -19.52
C GLU A 451 25.72 -1.96 -18.13
N ARG A 452 24.86 -1.95 -17.11
CA ARG A 452 25.27 -1.76 -15.71
C ARG A 452 26.27 -2.82 -15.25
N LYS A 453 26.05 -4.09 -15.61
CA LYS A 453 26.96 -5.19 -15.32
C LYS A 453 28.34 -4.95 -15.93
N GLY A 454 28.40 -4.55 -17.21
CA GLY A 454 29.66 -4.24 -17.90
C GLY A 454 30.44 -3.10 -17.24
N LYS A 455 29.74 -2.05 -16.77
CA LYS A 455 30.37 -0.95 -16.02
C LYS A 455 30.97 -1.43 -14.69
N LEU A 456 30.21 -2.21 -13.92
CA LEU A 456 30.69 -2.78 -12.65
C LEU A 456 31.88 -3.74 -12.84
N GLU A 457 31.89 -4.53 -13.91
CA GLU A 457 33.03 -5.41 -14.23
C GLU A 457 34.29 -4.60 -14.53
N LYS A 458 34.17 -3.49 -15.26
CA LYS A 458 35.27 -2.57 -15.56
C LYS A 458 35.79 -1.88 -14.29
N ASP A 459 34.90 -1.40 -13.43
CA ASP A 459 35.26 -0.77 -12.16
C ASP A 459 35.99 -1.78 -11.24
N ARG A 460 35.48 -3.01 -11.15
CA ARG A 460 36.14 -4.11 -10.41
C ARG A 460 37.54 -4.41 -10.95
N GLU A 461 37.72 -4.43 -12.28
CA GLU A 461 39.03 -4.66 -12.90
C GLU A 461 40.01 -3.51 -12.59
N GLN A 462 39.53 -2.27 -12.61
CA GLN A 462 40.32 -1.09 -12.25
C GLN A 462 40.77 -1.13 -10.79
N ILE A 463 39.86 -1.44 -9.86
CA ILE A 463 40.19 -1.60 -8.43
C ILE A 463 41.22 -2.72 -8.24
N THR A 464 41.06 -3.83 -8.96
CA THR A 464 42.01 -4.96 -8.91
C THR A 464 43.41 -4.56 -9.42
N LYS A 465 43.49 -3.73 -10.47
CA LYS A 465 44.76 -3.18 -10.96
C LYS A 465 45.41 -2.27 -9.92
N GLN A 466 44.64 -1.39 -9.29
CA GLN A 466 45.12 -0.50 -8.22
C GLN A 466 45.62 -1.30 -7.01
N LEU A 467 44.88 -2.32 -6.55
CA LEU A 467 45.31 -3.22 -5.47
C LEU A 467 46.66 -3.90 -5.76
N LYS A 468 46.90 -4.35 -6.99
CA LYS A 468 48.18 -4.94 -7.41
C LYS A 468 49.31 -3.90 -7.43
N GLN A 469 49.03 -2.66 -7.80
CA GLN A 469 50.02 -1.58 -7.82
C GLN A 469 50.38 -1.14 -6.39
N THR A 470 49.38 -0.89 -5.55
CA THR A 470 49.58 -0.55 -4.13
C THR A 470 50.32 -1.65 -3.39
N GLY A 471 50.01 -2.93 -3.69
CA GLY A 471 50.75 -4.08 -3.15
C GLY A 471 52.24 -4.06 -3.52
N ARG A 472 52.56 -3.84 -4.80
CA ARG A 472 53.96 -3.73 -5.26
C ARG A 472 54.71 -2.58 -4.58
N GLN A 473 54.09 -1.40 -4.49
CA GLN A 473 54.69 -0.25 -3.80
C GLN A 473 54.97 -0.53 -2.32
N ARG A 474 54.07 -1.25 -1.66
CA ARG A 474 54.26 -1.68 -0.26
C ARG A 474 55.42 -2.66 -0.14
N ASP A 475 55.49 -3.67 -0.99
CA ASP A 475 56.54 -4.70 -0.94
C ASP A 475 57.93 -4.11 -1.27
N GLU A 476 58.01 -3.17 -2.23
CA GLU A 476 59.22 -2.41 -2.53
C GLU A 476 59.66 -1.53 -1.35
N HIS A 477 58.71 -0.85 -0.71
CA HIS A 477 59.01 -0.03 0.46
C HIS A 477 59.47 -0.87 1.65
N GLN A 478 58.87 -2.05 1.86
CA GLN A 478 59.28 -3.00 2.90
C GLN A 478 60.71 -3.51 2.66
N LYS A 479 61.05 -3.92 1.44
CA LYS A 479 62.41 -4.35 1.10
C LYS A 479 63.44 -3.25 1.34
N LYS A 480 63.10 -1.99 1.03
CA LYS A 480 63.98 -0.85 1.29
C LYS A 480 64.24 -0.66 2.79
N LEU A 481 63.20 -0.78 3.61
CA LEU A 481 63.34 -0.69 5.08
C LEU A 481 64.20 -1.83 5.66
N GLU A 482 64.06 -3.04 5.13
CA GLU A 482 64.87 -4.20 5.52
C GLU A 482 66.35 -4.04 5.14
N LEU A 483 66.62 -3.50 3.94
CA LEU A 483 67.99 -3.21 3.48
C LEU A 483 68.66 -2.14 4.38
N GLU A 484 67.96 -1.03 4.64
CA GLU A 484 68.43 0.04 5.53
C GLU A 484 68.61 -0.43 6.99
N GLN A 485 67.89 -1.46 7.43
CA GLN A 485 68.11 -2.09 8.73
C GLN A 485 69.36 -2.96 8.74
N SER A 486 69.56 -3.79 7.70
CA SER A 486 70.75 -4.63 7.55
C SER A 486 72.04 -3.79 7.49
N GLU A 487 72.05 -2.72 6.69
CA GLU A 487 73.20 -1.81 6.57
C GLU A 487 73.55 -1.15 7.92
N ARG A 488 72.55 -0.73 8.71
CA ARG A 488 72.76 -0.19 10.07
C ARG A 488 73.26 -1.21 11.08
N GLU A 489 72.90 -2.49 10.91
CA GLU A 489 73.39 -3.57 11.77
C GLU A 489 74.85 -3.94 11.44
N GLU A 490 75.23 -3.94 10.16
CA GLU A 490 76.60 -4.11 9.71
C GLU A 490 77.51 -2.96 10.19
N GLU A 491 77.07 -1.70 10.06
CA GLU A 491 77.81 -0.52 10.54
C GLU A 491 78.06 -0.57 12.06
N LYS A 492 77.05 -1.01 12.83
CA LYS A 492 77.18 -1.22 14.29
C LYS A 492 78.13 -2.35 14.64
N HIS A 493 78.22 -3.38 13.80
CA HIS A 493 79.12 -4.52 14.02
C HIS A 493 80.58 -4.13 13.74
N GLU A 494 80.84 -3.35 12.68
CA GLU A 494 82.16 -2.80 12.36
C GLU A 494 82.66 -1.80 13.43
N LEU A 495 81.79 -0.92 13.92
CA LEU A 495 82.12 -0.01 15.04
C LEU A 495 82.55 -0.76 16.30
N LYS A 496 81.85 -1.86 16.64
CA LYS A 496 82.20 -2.69 17.79
C LYS A 496 83.50 -3.49 17.63
N THR A 497 83.87 -3.84 16.40
CA THR A 497 85.12 -4.58 16.15
C THR A 497 86.35 -3.66 16.20
N ASN A 498 86.22 -2.40 15.78
CA ASN A 498 87.28 -1.39 15.89
C ASN A 498 87.51 -0.86 17.31
N GLU A 499 86.53 -0.94 18.22
CA GLU A 499 86.73 -0.62 19.65
C GLU A 499 87.42 -1.74 20.45
N SER A 500 87.59 -2.92 19.85
CA SER A 500 88.16 -4.12 20.50
C SER A 500 89.61 -4.45 20.08
N VAL A 501 90.26 -3.55 19.35
CA VAL A 501 91.70 -3.57 19.01
C VAL A 501 92.37 -2.39 19.70
#